data_AF-A0A3B9YDP2-F1
#
_entry.id   AF-A0A3B9YDP2-F1
#
_cell.length_a   1.000
_cell.length_b   1.000
_cell.length_c   1.000
_cell.angle_alpha   90.00
_cell.angle_beta   90.00
_cell.angle_gamma   90.00
#
_symmetry.space_group_name_H-M   'P 1'
#
loop_
_entity.id
_entity.type
_entity.pdbx_description
1 polymer ?
#
loop_
_entity_poly.entity_id
_entity_poly.type
_entity_poly.pdbx_seq_one_letter_code
_entity_poly.pdbx_strand_id
1 'polypeptide(L)'
;MLPLLLCATARPAAGQIDPERRQLLQMGFNQALDGRGPLAAYAYYYLNAPRFLAAKQTLRLVVAPGYADSELGFSKALGDKTDLGVGLSGGAFAESYTEIHQGRYSKEESFRGDGAMAALGLYHDFPACGPVPLAGILRAEGHFAKYKSDKTTDPAFVIPEAQSEVDLRAGLRLGGKEPVLRPNLAMEVSAWYEGRYRLEPMAYGFVADRRTESDSQLFWSRALLIYNKPNSDARFIAVLTGGTSIRADRFSAYRLGGDLPMAAEFPLSLPGYYYEEISAKHFTLLGGSYIVPLSHDKKTWTASATASTAWVDYAPGFEQRGRSHTGVGLGAAYLSPGRAWQVLAGYGYGINAARGHGNGGHTLGLLVQFDFQRADVPFFHPTLPNRGLNHLLRGKGPL
;
A
#
# COMPACT_ATOMS: atom_id res chain seq x y z
N MET A 1 15.43 20.88 -14.19
CA MET A 1 14.43 19.79 -14.09
C MET A 1 15.13 18.58 -13.49
N LEU A 2 14.86 18.28 -12.21
CA LEU A 2 15.33 17.07 -11.54
C LEU A 2 14.05 16.29 -11.18
N PRO A 3 13.88 15.02 -11.57
CA PRO A 3 12.67 14.28 -11.22
C PRO A 3 12.68 14.03 -9.71
N LEU A 4 11.79 14.71 -8.98
CA LEU A 4 11.46 14.35 -7.60
C LEU A 4 10.74 13.00 -7.63
N LEU A 5 11.38 11.95 -7.12
CA LEU A 5 10.68 10.72 -6.76
C LEU A 5 9.74 11.05 -5.60
N LEU A 6 8.44 11.14 -5.87
CA LEU A 6 7.44 10.93 -4.82
C LEU A 6 7.47 9.44 -4.49
N CYS A 7 8.01 9.10 -3.32
CA CYS A 7 7.82 7.78 -2.72
C CYS A 7 6.40 7.74 -2.15
N ALA A 8 5.52 6.95 -2.77
CA ALA A 8 4.24 6.59 -2.16
C ALA A 8 4.49 5.87 -0.83
N THR A 9 3.66 6.17 0.16
CA THR A 9 3.71 5.62 1.52
C THR A 9 3.27 4.17 1.53
N ALA A 10 4.18 3.27 1.18
CA ALA A 10 3.99 1.85 1.46
C ALA A 10 3.97 1.65 2.97
N ARG A 11 2.78 1.64 3.59
CA ARG A 11 2.60 1.01 4.91
C ARG A 11 2.60 -0.51 4.66
N PRO A 12 3.69 -1.23 5.02
CA PRO A 12 3.76 -2.67 4.78
C PRO A 12 2.72 -3.42 5.62
N ALA A 13 2.19 -4.52 5.05
CA ALA A 13 1.24 -5.41 5.71
C ALA A 13 1.78 -5.86 7.08
N ALA A 14 1.06 -5.51 8.15
CA ALA A 14 1.42 -5.86 9.53
C ALA A 14 0.30 -6.73 10.12
N GLY A 15 -0.06 -7.77 9.38
CA GLY A 15 -1.14 -8.68 9.77
C GLY A 15 -0.68 -9.84 10.66
N GLN A 16 0.62 -10.20 10.63
CA GLN A 16 1.28 -11.22 11.46
C GLN A 16 2.79 -11.17 11.21
N ILE A 17 3.61 -11.68 12.14
CA ILE A 17 5.03 -11.96 11.86
C ILE A 17 5.11 -13.03 10.77
N ASP A 18 5.68 -12.67 9.62
CA ASP A 18 5.81 -13.58 8.48
C ASP A 18 6.84 -14.69 8.81
N PRO A 19 6.44 -15.97 8.81
CA PRO A 19 7.35 -17.08 9.13
C PRO A 19 8.29 -17.43 7.96
N GLU A 20 8.06 -16.90 6.76
CA GLU A 20 8.83 -17.25 5.56
C GLU A 20 9.95 -16.27 5.29
N ARG A 21 11.15 -16.77 5.02
CA ARG A 21 12.24 -15.88 4.60
C ARG A 21 11.89 -15.28 3.24
N ARG A 22 12.05 -13.97 3.08
CA ARG A 22 11.81 -13.27 1.81
C ARG A 22 12.89 -12.23 1.56
N GLN A 23 13.29 -12.07 0.31
CA GLN A 23 14.23 -11.03 -0.10
C GLN A 23 13.84 -10.54 -1.48
N LEU A 24 13.17 -9.39 -1.54
CA LEU A 24 12.54 -8.87 -2.74
C LEU A 24 13.04 -7.45 -3.03
N LEU A 25 13.24 -7.13 -4.31
CA LEU A 25 13.26 -5.75 -4.79
C LEU A 25 11.95 -5.53 -5.54
N GLN A 26 11.21 -4.49 -5.19
CA GLN A 26 9.97 -4.16 -5.86
C GLN A 26 9.96 -2.69 -6.26
N MET A 27 9.46 -2.45 -7.46
CA MET A 27 9.27 -1.13 -8.02
C MET A 27 7.88 -1.05 -8.64
N GLY A 28 7.24 0.09 -8.50
CA GLY A 28 5.95 0.38 -9.10
C GLY A 28 5.89 1.83 -9.51
N PHE A 29 5.27 2.10 -10.66
CA PHE A 29 4.84 3.45 -11.00
C PHE A 29 3.44 3.40 -11.61
N ASN A 30 2.67 4.44 -11.34
CA ASN A 30 1.38 4.70 -11.94
C ASN A 30 1.33 6.17 -12.33
N GLN A 31 1.07 6.40 -13.61
CA GLN A 31 1.08 7.72 -14.20
C GLN A 31 -0.24 7.96 -14.92
N ALA A 32 -0.88 9.05 -14.53
CA ALA A 32 -1.97 9.62 -15.29
C ALA A 32 -1.46 10.12 -16.64
N LEU A 33 -2.14 9.72 -17.71
CA LEU A 33 -1.88 10.24 -19.06
C LEU A 33 -2.49 11.63 -19.27
N ASP A 34 -3.47 12.00 -18.43
CA ASP A 34 -4.20 13.26 -18.55
C ASP A 34 -4.24 14.05 -17.24
N GLY A 35 -4.32 15.38 -17.34
CA GLY A 35 -4.52 16.35 -16.26
C GLY A 35 -3.37 16.54 -15.27
N ARG A 36 -2.17 16.06 -15.60
CA ARG A 36 -0.94 16.23 -14.79
C ARG A 36 -1.12 15.83 -13.32
N GLY A 37 -1.78 14.70 -13.06
CA GLY A 37 -1.93 14.13 -11.71
C GLY A 37 -0.59 13.89 -11.01
N PRO A 38 -0.59 13.68 -9.68
CA PRO A 38 0.64 13.38 -8.94
C PRO A 38 1.33 12.12 -9.50
N LEU A 39 2.66 12.13 -9.50
CA LEU A 39 3.42 10.93 -9.80
C LEU A 39 3.27 9.97 -8.62
N ALA A 40 2.73 8.79 -8.86
CA ALA A 40 2.69 7.72 -7.88
C ALA A 40 3.76 6.70 -8.24
N ALA A 41 4.82 6.63 -7.44
CA ALA A 41 5.88 5.66 -7.64
C ALA A 41 6.40 5.16 -6.30
N TYR A 42 6.92 3.94 -6.30
CA TYR A 42 7.68 3.42 -5.17
C TYR A 42 8.79 2.50 -5.68
N ALA A 43 9.85 2.41 -4.90
CA ALA A 43 10.89 1.42 -5.07
C ALA A 43 11.38 1.04 -3.67
N TYR A 44 11.32 -0.24 -3.33
CA TYR A 44 11.80 -0.71 -2.05
C TYR A 44 12.46 -2.08 -2.14
N TYR A 45 13.41 -2.28 -1.25
CA TYR A 45 13.92 -3.59 -0.90
C TYR A 45 13.16 -4.10 0.33
N TYR A 46 12.60 -5.30 0.23
CA TYR A 46 11.88 -5.98 1.30
C TYR A 46 12.67 -7.21 1.75
N LEU A 47 12.94 -7.28 3.05
CA LEU A 47 13.55 -8.41 3.73
C LEU A 47 12.60 -8.90 4.81
N ASN A 48 12.28 -10.19 4.78
CA ASN A 48 11.78 -10.89 5.94
C ASN A 48 12.80 -11.99 6.31
N ALA A 49 13.31 -11.93 7.52
CA ALA A 49 14.36 -12.80 8.02
C ALA A 49 13.92 -13.47 9.33
N PRO A 50 13.23 -14.62 9.24
CA PRO A 50 13.01 -15.49 10.39
C PRO A 50 14.34 -15.97 10.98
N ARG A 51 14.35 -16.19 12.29
CA ARG A 51 15.55 -16.61 13.05
C ARG A 51 16.72 -15.63 12.88
N PHE A 52 16.44 -14.33 12.98
CA PHE A 52 17.39 -13.27 12.63
C PHE A 52 18.66 -13.29 13.52
N LEU A 53 18.51 -12.97 14.82
CA LEU A 53 19.59 -13.07 15.81
C LEU A 53 19.37 -14.21 16.82
N ALA A 54 18.11 -14.63 16.98
CA ALA A 54 17.72 -15.75 17.84
C ALA A 54 16.61 -16.56 17.17
N ALA A 55 16.46 -17.83 17.59
CA ALA A 55 15.52 -18.77 16.99
C ALA A 55 14.05 -18.31 17.02
N LYS A 56 13.68 -17.46 17.99
CA LYS A 56 12.32 -16.91 18.17
C LYS A 56 12.18 -15.46 17.67
N GLN A 57 13.16 -14.96 16.93
CA GLN A 57 13.14 -13.60 16.43
C GLN A 57 13.01 -13.57 14.91
N THR A 58 12.16 -12.68 14.40
CA THR A 58 12.00 -12.42 12.98
C THR A 58 12.18 -10.94 12.72
N LEU A 59 13.05 -10.59 11.76
CA LEU A 59 13.18 -9.21 11.30
C LEU A 59 12.42 -9.02 10.00
N ARG A 60 11.46 -8.08 10.00
CA ARG A 60 10.91 -7.47 8.77
C ARG A 60 11.61 -6.14 8.55
N LEU A 61 12.08 -5.88 7.33
CA LEU A 61 12.73 -4.65 6.95
C LEU A 61 12.33 -4.25 5.53
N VAL A 62 11.87 -3.03 5.37
CA VAL A 62 11.57 -2.38 4.10
C VAL A 62 12.46 -1.14 3.99
N VAL A 63 13.21 -1.02 2.91
CA VAL A 63 14.09 0.13 2.66
C VAL A 63 13.78 0.71 1.29
N ALA A 64 13.43 1.98 1.26
CA ALA A 64 13.23 2.78 0.06
C ALA A 64 14.17 4.00 0.07
N PRO A 65 14.40 4.68 -1.07
CA PRO A 65 15.15 5.93 -1.08
C PRO A 65 14.58 6.96 -0.10
N GLY A 66 15.31 7.24 0.98
CA GLY A 66 14.91 8.19 2.00
C GLY A 66 13.89 7.68 3.03
N TYR A 67 13.49 6.40 2.99
CA TYR A 67 12.52 5.83 3.94
C TYR A 67 12.92 4.41 4.37
N ALA A 68 12.67 4.08 5.64
CA ALA A 68 12.82 2.73 6.15
C ALA A 68 11.64 2.37 7.07
N ASP A 69 11.25 1.11 7.05
CA ASP A 69 10.32 0.50 8.00
C ASP A 69 10.92 -0.81 8.47
N SER A 70 10.97 -1.01 9.78
CA SER A 70 11.41 -2.25 10.39
C SER A 70 10.47 -2.71 11.47
N GLU A 71 10.36 -4.03 11.63
CA GLU A 71 9.70 -4.67 12.77
C GLU A 71 10.52 -5.88 13.23
N LEU A 72 10.88 -5.90 14.51
CA LEU A 72 11.46 -7.06 15.16
C LEU A 72 10.35 -7.80 15.90
N GLY A 73 10.02 -8.97 15.38
CA GLY A 73 9.04 -9.89 15.93
C GLY A 73 9.66 -10.90 16.89
N PHE A 74 8.94 -11.22 17.98
CA PHE A 74 9.28 -12.18 19.01
C PHE A 74 8.17 -13.22 19.11
N SER A 75 8.45 -14.44 18.67
CA SER A 75 7.44 -15.49 18.68
C SER A 75 7.19 -16.03 20.09
N LYS A 76 5.92 -16.24 20.40
CA LYS A 76 5.44 -16.74 21.70
C LYS A 76 5.89 -15.90 22.90
N ALA A 77 5.99 -14.58 22.71
CA ALA A 77 6.46 -13.66 23.74
C ALA A 77 5.48 -13.57 24.92
N LEU A 78 4.17 -13.69 24.65
CA LEU A 78 3.11 -13.58 25.66
C LEU A 78 2.24 -14.85 25.69
N GLY A 79 2.88 -16.02 25.58
CA GLY A 79 2.22 -17.34 25.58
C GLY A 79 2.33 -18.05 24.23
N ASP A 80 1.85 -19.29 24.16
CA ASP A 80 2.06 -20.18 23.00
C ASP A 80 1.42 -19.72 21.69
N LYS A 81 0.50 -18.76 21.76
CA LYS A 81 -0.29 -18.25 20.63
C LYS A 81 -0.19 -16.74 20.45
N THR A 82 0.71 -16.07 21.19
CA THR A 82 0.79 -14.61 21.17
C THR A 82 2.23 -14.18 20.91
N ASP A 83 2.41 -13.54 19.77
CA ASP A 83 3.66 -12.93 19.37
C ASP A 83 3.66 -11.43 19.67
N LEU A 84 4.86 -10.87 19.82
CA LEU A 84 5.09 -9.43 20.05
C LEU A 84 5.95 -8.87 18.91
N GLY A 85 5.59 -7.70 18.39
CA GLY A 85 6.38 -6.93 17.44
C GLY A 85 6.81 -5.59 18.03
N VAL A 86 8.04 -5.18 17.75
CA VAL A 86 8.54 -3.83 18.04
C VAL A 86 9.03 -3.23 16.73
N GLY A 87 8.41 -2.13 16.31
CA GLY A 87 8.65 -1.51 15.03
C GLY A 87 9.23 -0.10 15.14
N LEU A 88 10.05 0.25 14.17
CA LEU A 88 10.53 1.61 13.91
C LEU A 88 10.44 1.87 12.42
N SER A 89 9.80 2.96 12.04
CA SER A 89 9.76 3.42 10.65
C SER A 89 9.90 4.92 10.57
N GLY A 90 10.20 5.41 9.37
CA GLY A 90 10.34 6.84 9.14
C GLY A 90 11.15 7.15 7.92
N GLY A 91 11.07 8.40 7.52
CA GLY A 91 11.79 8.89 6.38
C GLY A 91 11.22 10.14 5.75
N ALA A 92 11.91 10.53 4.71
CA ALA A 92 11.53 11.59 3.83
C ALA A 92 10.27 11.23 3.01
N PHE A 93 9.45 12.23 2.75
CA PHE A 93 8.27 12.17 1.87
C PHE A 93 7.10 11.29 2.37
N ALA A 94 7.30 10.48 3.41
CA ALA A 94 6.29 9.56 3.92
C ALA A 94 5.05 10.23 4.53
N GLU A 95 5.10 11.53 4.77
CA GLU A 95 3.95 12.29 5.27
C GLU A 95 3.51 13.35 4.25
N SER A 96 3.93 13.21 2.99
CA SER A 96 3.55 14.15 1.94
C SER A 96 2.06 14.06 1.67
N TYR A 97 1.46 15.22 1.45
CA TYR A 97 0.04 15.34 1.26
C TYR A 97 -0.24 15.99 -0.09
N THR A 98 -1.02 15.29 -0.91
CA THR A 98 -1.44 15.74 -2.23
C THR A 98 -2.90 16.13 -2.19
N GLU A 99 -3.15 17.38 -2.57
CA GLU A 99 -4.50 17.93 -2.66
C GLU A 99 -5.07 17.70 -4.05
N ILE A 100 -6.17 16.94 -4.13
CA ILE A 100 -6.87 16.64 -5.38
C ILE A 100 -8.35 16.97 -5.21
N HIS A 101 -8.82 17.94 -5.99
CA HIS A 101 -10.21 18.38 -5.97
C HIS A 101 -10.82 18.24 -7.36
N GLN A 102 -11.93 17.50 -7.45
CA GLN A 102 -12.69 17.32 -8.70
C GLN A 102 -11.80 16.86 -9.87
N GLY A 103 -10.87 15.94 -9.57
CA GLY A 103 -9.92 15.40 -10.54
C GLY A 103 -8.86 16.38 -11.04
N ARG A 104 -8.65 17.50 -10.32
CA ARG A 104 -7.54 18.43 -10.52
C ARG A 104 -6.56 18.33 -9.36
N TYR A 105 -5.28 18.13 -9.70
CA TYR A 105 -4.19 18.20 -8.74
C TYR A 105 -3.85 19.65 -8.42
N SER A 106 -4.07 20.07 -7.17
CA SER A 106 -3.79 21.42 -6.65
C SER A 106 -2.41 21.45 -6.00
N LYS A 107 -1.38 21.78 -6.79
CA LYS A 107 0.02 21.82 -6.32
C LYS A 107 0.27 22.94 -5.32
N GLU A 108 -0.51 24.00 -5.45
CA GLU A 108 -0.50 25.20 -4.62
C GLU A 108 -0.92 24.93 -3.17
N GLU A 109 -1.69 23.86 -2.96
CA GLU A 109 -2.24 23.44 -1.67
C GLU A 109 -1.65 22.11 -1.18
N SER A 110 -0.69 21.57 -1.94
CA SER A 110 0.02 20.33 -1.63
C SER A 110 1.36 20.64 -0.97
N PHE A 111 1.83 19.73 -0.11
CA PHE A 111 3.05 19.94 0.65
C PHE A 111 3.73 18.61 0.95
N ARG A 112 5.02 18.71 1.28
CA ARG A 112 5.85 17.54 1.60
C ARG A 112 5.85 17.32 3.11
N GLY A 113 5.84 16.06 3.51
CA GLY A 113 6.00 15.68 4.90
C GLY A 113 7.08 14.60 5.05
N ASP A 114 7.88 14.72 6.10
CA ASP A 114 8.83 13.71 6.55
C ASP A 114 8.35 13.23 7.93
N GLY A 115 8.55 11.96 8.28
CA GLY A 115 7.98 11.39 9.50
C GLY A 115 8.82 10.31 10.17
N ALA A 116 8.48 9.99 11.40
CA ALA A 116 9.03 8.90 12.19
C ALA A 116 7.94 8.24 13.03
N MET A 117 8.04 6.93 13.22
CA MET A 117 7.07 6.13 13.93
C MET A 117 7.76 5.06 14.76
N ALA A 118 7.25 4.85 15.97
CA ALA A 118 7.56 3.69 16.80
C ALA A 118 6.28 2.91 17.04
N ALA A 119 6.35 1.59 16.95
CA ALA A 119 5.17 0.73 17.05
C ALA A 119 5.39 -0.45 17.99
N LEU A 120 4.34 -0.84 18.70
CA LEU A 120 4.24 -2.10 19.42
C LEU A 120 3.05 -2.87 18.84
N GLY A 121 3.28 -4.14 18.49
CA GLY A 121 2.27 -5.00 17.91
C GLY A 121 2.09 -6.29 18.71
N LEU A 122 0.85 -6.71 18.88
CA LEU A 122 0.48 -8.03 19.39
C LEU A 122 -0.24 -8.80 18.30
N TYR A 123 0.19 -10.03 18.07
CA TYR A 123 -0.38 -10.92 17.08
C TYR A 123 -0.82 -12.19 17.80
N HIS A 124 -2.12 -12.49 17.78
CA HIS A 124 -2.69 -13.61 18.50
C HIS A 124 -3.38 -14.61 17.55
N ASP A 125 -3.02 -15.88 17.67
CA ASP A 125 -3.66 -16.96 16.94
C ASP A 125 -4.85 -17.52 17.74
N PHE A 126 -6.07 -17.32 17.25
CA PHE A 126 -7.26 -17.93 17.83
C PHE A 126 -7.43 -19.38 17.35
N PRO A 127 -8.24 -20.21 18.04
CA PRO A 127 -8.66 -21.50 17.50
C PRO A 127 -9.23 -21.35 16.08
N ALA A 128 -8.72 -22.16 15.15
CA ALA A 128 -9.10 -22.07 13.74
C ALA A 128 -10.58 -22.43 13.52
N CYS A 129 -11.18 -21.83 12.49
CA CYS A 129 -12.49 -22.23 12.00
C CYS A 129 -12.28 -23.28 10.90
N GLY A 130 -12.14 -24.55 11.30
CA GLY A 130 -11.73 -25.62 10.40
C GLY A 130 -10.29 -25.39 9.88
N PRO A 131 -10.03 -25.46 8.56
CA PRO A 131 -8.69 -25.25 8.00
C PRO A 131 -8.30 -23.77 7.90
N VAL A 132 -9.20 -22.84 8.21
CA VAL A 132 -8.97 -21.39 8.01
C VAL A 132 -8.52 -20.76 9.33
N PRO A 133 -7.30 -20.16 9.39
CA PRO A 133 -6.79 -19.55 10.60
C PRO A 133 -7.56 -18.27 10.93
N LEU A 134 -7.76 -18.01 12.23
CA LEU A 134 -8.30 -16.75 12.74
C LEU A 134 -7.20 -16.06 13.55
N ALA A 135 -6.84 -14.85 13.14
CA ALA A 135 -5.82 -14.04 13.80
C ALA A 135 -6.41 -12.74 14.37
N GLY A 136 -5.93 -12.35 15.54
CA GLY A 136 -6.13 -11.05 16.15
C GLY A 136 -4.87 -10.20 16.07
N ILE A 137 -5.04 -8.94 15.73
CA ILE A 137 -3.97 -7.95 15.67
C ILE A 137 -4.34 -6.78 16.57
N LEU A 138 -3.41 -6.34 17.41
CA LEU A 138 -3.48 -5.07 18.14
C LEU A 138 -2.15 -4.34 17.96
N ARG A 139 -2.18 -3.09 17.52
CA ARG A 139 -0.98 -2.26 17.35
C ARG A 139 -1.21 -0.91 18.00
N ALA A 140 -0.20 -0.44 18.72
CA ALA A 140 -0.13 0.92 19.24
C ALA A 140 1.09 1.60 18.63
N GLU A 141 0.91 2.79 18.07
CA GLU A 141 1.96 3.52 17.37
C GLU A 141 2.06 4.94 17.91
N GLY A 142 3.29 5.41 18.12
CA GLY A 142 3.60 6.82 18.31
C GLY A 142 4.17 7.35 17.01
N HIS A 143 3.56 8.39 16.47
CA HIS A 143 3.86 8.94 15.15
C HIS A 143 4.20 10.42 15.26
N PHE A 144 5.21 10.84 14.51
CA PHE A 144 5.62 12.23 14.37
C PHE A 144 5.75 12.58 12.90
N ALA A 145 5.14 13.69 12.49
CA ALA A 145 5.19 14.21 11.13
C ALA A 145 5.62 15.66 11.13
N LYS A 146 6.51 16.03 10.22
CA LYS A 146 6.92 17.42 9.98
C LYS A 146 6.73 17.79 8.52
N TYR A 147 6.07 18.92 8.29
CA TYR A 147 5.72 19.37 6.96
C TYR A 147 6.59 20.53 6.48
N LYS A 148 6.70 20.65 5.16
CA LYS A 148 7.35 21.77 4.47
C LYS A 148 6.69 22.03 3.13
N SER A 149 6.64 23.31 2.77
CA SER A 149 6.19 23.75 1.45
C SER A 149 7.10 23.21 0.35
N ASP A 150 6.52 22.87 -0.79
CA ASP A 150 7.26 22.62 -2.02
C ASP A 150 7.39 23.94 -2.81
N LYS A 151 8.18 23.94 -3.89
CA LYS A 151 8.39 25.09 -4.78
C LYS A 151 7.11 25.60 -5.44
N THR A 152 6.06 24.78 -5.46
CA THR A 152 4.77 25.10 -6.06
C THR A 152 3.70 25.40 -5.03
N THR A 153 3.94 25.16 -3.75
CA THR A 153 2.98 25.52 -2.69
C THR A 153 2.85 27.04 -2.64
N ASP A 154 1.62 27.55 -2.59
CA ASP A 154 1.38 28.99 -2.55
C ASP A 154 1.92 29.57 -1.23
N PRO A 155 2.68 30.69 -1.25
CA PRO A 155 3.17 31.32 -0.03
C PRO A 155 2.07 31.75 0.96
N ALA A 156 0.84 31.98 0.48
CA ALA A 156 -0.31 32.30 1.31
C ALA A 156 -0.99 31.05 1.91
N PHE A 157 -0.63 29.85 1.45
CA PHE A 157 -1.14 28.60 2.00
C PHE A 157 -0.39 28.22 3.27
N VAL A 158 -1.08 28.24 4.42
CA VAL A 158 -0.49 27.85 5.70
C VAL A 158 -0.43 26.33 5.77
N ILE A 159 0.77 25.75 5.76
CA ILE A 159 0.94 24.31 6.00
C ILE A 159 0.77 24.00 7.50
N PRO A 160 0.38 22.76 7.86
CA PRO A 160 0.37 22.36 9.26
C PRO A 160 1.77 22.41 9.88
N GLU A 161 1.83 22.76 11.17
CA GLU A 161 3.02 22.59 12.01
C GLU A 161 3.33 21.09 12.22
N ALA A 162 4.45 20.81 12.88
CA ALA A 162 4.78 19.43 13.21
C ALA A 162 3.67 18.80 14.07
N GLN A 163 3.30 17.57 13.75
CA GLN A 163 2.22 16.85 14.39
C GLN A 163 2.78 15.64 15.13
N SER A 164 2.29 15.42 16.34
CA SER A 164 2.48 14.17 17.08
C SER A 164 1.14 13.48 17.24
N GLU A 165 1.12 12.19 16.96
CA GLU A 165 -0.09 11.37 16.91
C GLU A 165 0.16 10.06 17.66
N VAL A 166 -0.88 9.55 18.32
CA VAL A 166 -0.91 8.19 18.85
C VAL A 166 -1.98 7.43 18.11
N ASP A 167 -1.61 6.30 17.53
CA ASP A 167 -2.52 5.43 16.79
C ASP A 167 -2.75 4.13 17.54
N LEU A 168 -4.02 3.72 17.61
CA LEU A 168 -4.43 2.42 18.11
C LEU A 168 -5.17 1.67 17.00
N ARG A 169 -4.61 0.55 16.54
CA ARG A 169 -5.21 -0.29 15.53
C ARG A 169 -5.54 -1.66 16.10
N ALA A 170 -6.76 -2.13 15.86
CA ALA A 170 -7.18 -3.48 16.20
C ALA A 170 -7.82 -4.16 14.98
N GLY A 171 -7.63 -5.47 14.83
CA GLY A 171 -8.21 -6.21 13.73
C GLY A 171 -8.41 -7.69 14.02
N LEU A 172 -9.42 -8.25 13.38
CA LEU A 172 -9.65 -9.69 13.29
C LEU A 172 -9.58 -10.09 11.82
N ARG A 173 -8.86 -11.18 11.54
CA ARG A 173 -8.67 -11.69 10.18
C ARG A 173 -8.86 -13.19 10.15
N LEU A 174 -9.85 -13.64 9.39
CA LEU A 174 -10.08 -15.02 9.03
C LEU A 174 -9.43 -15.29 7.66
N GLY A 175 -8.46 -16.18 7.61
CA GLY A 175 -7.67 -16.48 6.41
C GLY A 175 -6.58 -15.44 6.15
N GLY A 176 -6.33 -15.14 4.87
CA GLY A 176 -5.32 -14.17 4.47
C GLY A 176 -4.76 -14.44 3.08
N LYS A 177 -3.87 -13.54 2.66
CA LYS A 177 -3.13 -13.62 1.40
C LYS A 177 -1.64 -13.53 1.69
N GLU A 178 -0.85 -14.44 1.12
CA GLU A 178 0.61 -14.32 1.14
C GLU A 178 1.06 -12.99 0.50
N PRO A 179 2.13 -12.35 1.00
CA PRO A 179 2.67 -11.09 0.47
C PRO A 179 3.49 -11.31 -0.81
N VAL A 180 2.90 -12.00 -1.78
CA VAL A 180 3.45 -12.20 -3.12
C VAL A 180 2.45 -11.72 -4.16
N LEU A 181 2.94 -11.35 -5.35
CA LEU A 181 2.08 -10.94 -6.46
C LEU A 181 1.14 -12.06 -6.93
N ARG A 182 1.51 -13.34 -6.74
CA ARG A 182 0.77 -14.50 -7.29
C ARG A 182 0.60 -15.68 -6.31
N PRO A 183 -0.26 -15.57 -5.27
CA PRO A 183 -0.72 -16.73 -4.50
C PRO A 183 -1.70 -17.59 -5.33
N ASN A 184 -1.72 -18.90 -5.09
CA ASN A 184 -2.54 -19.86 -5.85
C ASN A 184 -4.00 -19.91 -5.41
N LEU A 185 -4.25 -19.78 -4.11
CA LEU A 185 -5.56 -19.71 -3.49
C LEU A 185 -5.40 -18.78 -2.29
N ALA A 186 -6.35 -17.86 -2.12
CA ALA A 186 -6.41 -17.06 -0.91
C ALA A 186 -7.87 -16.70 -0.64
N MET A 187 -8.26 -16.73 0.62
CA MET A 187 -9.53 -16.20 1.06
C MET A 187 -9.26 -15.38 2.31
N GLU A 188 -9.88 -14.21 2.40
CA GLU A 188 -9.82 -13.38 3.59
C GLU A 188 -11.19 -12.81 3.89
N VAL A 189 -11.57 -12.84 5.17
CA VAL A 189 -12.58 -11.95 5.73
C VAL A 189 -11.94 -11.25 6.92
N SER A 190 -11.90 -9.92 6.90
CA SER A 190 -11.28 -9.15 7.98
C SER A 190 -12.08 -7.92 8.34
N ALA A 191 -11.98 -7.53 9.61
CA ALA A 191 -12.60 -6.35 10.18
C ALA A 191 -11.58 -5.62 11.06
N TRP A 192 -11.57 -4.29 10.96
CA TRP A 192 -10.52 -3.45 11.50
C TRP A 192 -11.10 -2.17 12.09
N TYR A 193 -10.39 -1.69 13.10
CA TYR A 193 -10.58 -0.43 13.75
C TYR A 193 -9.23 0.29 13.86
N GLU A 194 -9.23 1.60 13.64
CA GLU A 194 -8.08 2.47 13.86
C GLU A 194 -8.55 3.78 14.50
N GLY A 195 -8.10 4.03 15.73
CA GLY A 195 -8.26 5.30 16.42
C GLY A 195 -6.97 6.11 16.31
N ARG A 196 -7.10 7.33 15.81
CA ARG A 196 -6.01 8.29 15.62
C ARG A 196 -6.17 9.45 16.57
N TYR A 197 -5.17 9.76 17.38
CA TYR A 197 -5.23 10.78 18.43
C TYR A 197 -4.11 11.80 18.25
N ARG A 198 -4.44 12.99 17.72
CA ARG A 198 -3.48 14.08 17.50
C ARG A 198 -3.35 14.93 18.74
N LEU A 199 -2.11 15.14 19.16
CA LEU A 199 -1.82 15.88 20.39
C LEU A 199 -2.02 17.40 20.22
N GLU A 200 -1.81 17.91 19.00
CA GLU A 200 -1.84 19.34 18.69
C GLU A 200 -2.69 19.62 17.44
N PRO A 201 -4.03 19.43 17.52
CA PRO A 201 -4.92 19.73 16.41
C PRO A 201 -4.88 21.23 16.10
N MET A 202 -4.84 21.57 14.81
CA MET A 202 -4.66 22.95 14.38
C MET A 202 -5.43 23.26 13.11
N ALA A 203 -5.64 24.56 12.88
CA ALA A 203 -6.15 25.04 11.61
C ALA A 203 -4.99 25.31 10.63
N TYR A 204 -5.23 25.06 9.34
CA TYR A 204 -4.26 25.22 8.26
C TYR A 204 -4.98 25.57 6.96
N GLY A 205 -4.22 25.81 5.89
CA GLY A 205 -4.73 26.17 4.57
C GLY A 205 -4.84 27.68 4.36
N PHE A 206 -5.72 28.10 3.45
CA PHE A 206 -5.92 29.51 3.15
C PHE A 206 -6.84 30.12 4.21
N VAL A 207 -6.34 31.11 4.94
CA VAL A 207 -7.13 31.78 6.00
C VAL A 207 -7.70 30.77 7.01
N ALA A 208 -6.95 29.71 7.31
CA ALA A 208 -7.34 28.66 8.24
C ALA A 208 -8.68 27.96 7.88
N ASP A 209 -8.95 27.78 6.58
CA ASP A 209 -10.16 27.13 6.05
C ASP A 209 -10.27 25.64 6.40
N ARG A 210 -9.17 25.01 6.83
CA ARG A 210 -9.10 23.59 7.18
C ARG A 210 -8.67 23.42 8.62
N ARG A 211 -9.02 22.27 9.19
CA ARG A 211 -8.66 21.90 10.55
C ARG A 211 -8.34 20.42 10.65
N THR A 212 -7.33 20.07 11.44
CA THR A 212 -7.09 18.71 11.87
C THR A 212 -7.93 18.40 13.10
N GLU A 213 -8.60 17.25 13.07
CA GLU A 213 -9.38 16.75 14.19
C GLU A 213 -8.44 16.15 15.25
N SER A 214 -8.75 16.39 16.52
CA SER A 214 -7.99 15.84 17.66
C SER A 214 -8.08 14.33 17.73
N ASP A 215 -9.21 13.78 17.30
CA ASP A 215 -9.44 12.35 17.31
C ASP A 215 -10.28 11.92 16.11
N SER A 216 -9.83 10.88 15.43
CA SER A 216 -10.52 10.29 14.28
C SER A 216 -10.63 8.79 14.48
N GLN A 217 -11.79 8.23 14.16
CA GLN A 217 -12.09 6.81 14.35
C GLN A 217 -12.45 6.20 13.01
N LEU A 218 -11.67 5.23 12.55
CA LEU A 218 -11.83 4.58 11.26
C LEU A 218 -12.21 3.11 11.48
N PHE A 219 -13.15 2.62 10.68
CA PHE A 219 -13.61 1.23 10.70
C PHE A 219 -13.69 0.71 9.28
N TRP A 220 -13.09 -0.44 9.00
CA TRP A 220 -13.23 -1.05 7.68
C TRP A 220 -13.27 -2.56 7.75
N SER A 221 -13.81 -3.16 6.70
CA SER A 221 -13.84 -4.59 6.51
C SER A 221 -13.46 -4.94 5.09
N ARG A 222 -12.95 -6.16 4.90
CA ARG A 222 -12.57 -6.70 3.60
C ARG A 222 -13.03 -8.14 3.47
N ALA A 223 -13.55 -8.47 2.30
CA ALA A 223 -13.67 -9.83 1.80
C ALA A 223 -12.79 -9.98 0.55
N LEU A 224 -11.98 -11.03 0.48
CA LEU A 224 -11.10 -11.34 -0.64
C LEU A 224 -11.27 -12.81 -1.03
N LEU A 225 -11.34 -13.05 -2.33
CA LEU A 225 -11.20 -14.38 -2.92
C LEU A 225 -10.19 -14.31 -4.06
N ILE A 226 -9.20 -15.20 -4.02
CA ILE A 226 -8.28 -15.49 -5.12
C ILE A 226 -8.43 -16.96 -5.44
N TYR A 227 -8.85 -17.27 -6.65
CA TYR A 227 -9.13 -18.63 -7.08
C TYR A 227 -8.45 -18.93 -8.41
N ASN A 228 -7.66 -19.99 -8.45
CA ASN A 228 -7.11 -20.55 -9.68
C ASN A 228 -7.99 -21.70 -10.17
N LYS A 229 -8.49 -21.61 -11.40
CA LYS A 229 -9.29 -22.66 -12.03
C LYS A 229 -8.38 -23.85 -12.40
N PRO A 230 -8.62 -25.06 -11.89
CA PRO A 230 -7.70 -26.20 -12.04
C PRO A 230 -7.31 -26.56 -13.49
N ASN A 231 -8.24 -26.44 -14.44
CA ASN A 231 -8.05 -26.96 -15.80
C ASN A 231 -7.50 -25.92 -16.79
N SER A 232 -7.72 -24.63 -16.54
CA SER A 232 -7.37 -23.57 -17.49
C SER A 232 -6.23 -22.68 -17.01
N ASP A 233 -5.76 -22.85 -15.76
CA ASP A 233 -4.83 -21.94 -15.08
C ASP A 233 -5.31 -20.48 -15.07
N ALA A 234 -6.59 -20.26 -15.38
CA ALA A 234 -7.22 -18.95 -15.32
C ALA A 234 -7.45 -18.60 -13.86
N ARG A 235 -7.17 -17.35 -13.52
CA ARG A 235 -7.22 -16.86 -12.15
C ARG A 235 -8.27 -15.78 -12.02
N PHE A 236 -9.07 -15.91 -10.98
CA PHE A 236 -10.08 -14.95 -10.60
C PHE A 236 -9.70 -14.32 -9.26
N ILE A 237 -9.81 -13.00 -9.20
CA ILE A 237 -9.66 -12.23 -7.97
C ILE A 237 -10.94 -11.43 -7.80
N ALA A 238 -11.55 -11.51 -6.62
CA ALA A 238 -12.63 -10.64 -6.20
C ALA A 238 -12.30 -10.04 -4.84
N VAL A 239 -12.52 -8.74 -4.70
CA VAL A 239 -12.34 -8.01 -3.45
C VAL A 239 -13.52 -7.09 -3.22
N LEU A 240 -14.03 -7.10 -1.99
CA LEU A 240 -15.00 -6.14 -1.49
C LEU A 240 -14.40 -5.50 -0.24
N THR A 241 -14.25 -4.19 -0.24
CA THR A 241 -13.79 -3.44 0.92
C THR A 241 -14.80 -2.35 1.22
N GLY A 242 -15.20 -2.21 2.48
CA GLY A 242 -16.08 -1.12 2.91
C GLY A 242 -15.53 -0.48 4.17
N GLY A 243 -15.72 0.84 4.31
CA GLY A 243 -15.23 1.57 5.46
C GLY A 243 -16.07 2.81 5.80
N THR A 244 -15.97 3.22 7.04
CA THR A 244 -16.68 4.35 7.63
C THR A 244 -15.82 5.02 8.68
N SER A 245 -16.03 6.32 8.89
CA SER A 245 -15.28 7.07 9.88
C SER A 245 -16.14 8.04 10.69
N ILE A 246 -15.68 8.32 11.91
CA ILE A 246 -16.23 9.32 12.83
C ILE A 246 -15.14 10.37 13.02
N ARG A 247 -15.51 11.67 12.89
CA ARG A 247 -14.59 12.81 12.99
C ARG A 247 -13.35 12.68 12.09
N ALA A 248 -13.54 12.14 10.89
CA ALA A 248 -12.48 12.15 9.89
C ALA A 248 -12.35 13.54 9.28
N ASP A 249 -11.10 14.02 9.24
CA ASP A 249 -10.63 15.17 8.51
C ASP A 249 -9.95 14.75 7.20
N ARG A 250 -9.25 15.70 6.56
CA ARG A 250 -8.55 15.47 5.30
C ARG A 250 -7.41 14.45 5.41
N PHE A 251 -6.74 14.33 6.57
CA PHE A 251 -5.62 13.40 6.80
C PHE A 251 -6.07 11.99 7.19
N SER A 252 -7.32 11.85 7.64
CA SER A 252 -7.94 10.59 8.06
C SER A 252 -9.02 10.10 7.11
N ALA A 253 -9.24 10.78 5.98
CA ALA A 253 -10.12 10.31 4.92
C ALA A 253 -9.59 9.03 4.26
N TYR A 254 -10.49 8.12 3.88
CA TYR A 254 -10.13 6.99 3.03
C TYR A 254 -9.78 7.49 1.64
N ARG A 255 -8.60 7.11 1.15
CA ARG A 255 -8.09 7.51 -0.15
C ARG A 255 -8.22 6.36 -1.15
N LEU A 256 -8.98 6.56 -2.22
CA LEU A 256 -9.16 5.60 -3.30
C LEU A 256 -8.60 6.17 -4.60
N GLY A 257 -8.03 5.32 -5.44
CA GLY A 257 -7.49 5.74 -6.72
C GLY A 257 -6.18 5.06 -7.10
N GLY A 258 -5.87 5.07 -8.40
CA GLY A 258 -4.70 4.41 -8.95
C GLY A 258 -4.83 2.89 -9.01
N ASP A 259 -3.78 2.24 -9.52
CA ASP A 259 -3.69 0.79 -9.62
C ASP A 259 -2.26 0.32 -9.31
N LEU A 260 -1.83 0.58 -8.07
CA LEU A 260 -0.52 0.18 -7.54
C LEU A 260 -0.68 -0.85 -6.42
N PRO A 261 -0.55 -2.16 -6.73
CA PRO A 261 -0.52 -3.16 -5.68
C PRO A 261 0.68 -2.94 -4.76
N MET A 262 0.53 -3.26 -3.48
CA MET A 262 1.57 -3.16 -2.45
C MET A 262 2.05 -1.72 -2.11
N ALA A 263 1.38 -0.68 -2.62
CA ALA A 263 1.53 0.68 -2.10
C ALA A 263 0.84 0.87 -0.74
N ALA A 264 -0.01 -0.07 -0.33
CA ALA A 264 -0.62 -0.14 1.00
C ALA A 264 -0.97 -1.59 1.33
N GLU A 265 -1.24 -1.89 2.61
CA GLU A 265 -1.75 -3.19 3.05
C GLU A 265 -3.13 -3.51 2.46
N PHE A 266 -4.03 -2.53 2.45
CA PHE A 266 -5.38 -2.62 1.89
C PHE A 266 -5.53 -1.59 0.76
N PRO A 267 -4.94 -1.83 -0.42
CA PRO A 267 -5.00 -0.87 -1.51
C PRO A 267 -6.44 -0.72 -1.99
N LEU A 268 -6.92 0.53 -2.01
CA LEU A 268 -8.25 0.89 -2.52
C LEU A 268 -8.14 1.27 -4.00
N SER A 269 -7.71 0.30 -4.80
CA SER A 269 -7.41 0.49 -6.23
C SER A 269 -8.66 0.83 -7.04
N LEU A 270 -8.52 1.83 -7.90
CA LEU A 270 -9.55 2.25 -8.84
C LEU A 270 -8.89 2.66 -10.17
N PRO A 271 -8.87 1.75 -11.18
CA PRO A 271 -8.15 1.97 -12.43
C PRO A 271 -8.59 3.25 -13.17
N GLY A 272 -7.63 4.01 -13.71
CA GLY A 272 -7.89 5.23 -14.49
C GLY A 272 -8.06 6.52 -13.67
N TYR A 273 -8.06 6.42 -12.34
CA TYR A 273 -8.05 7.56 -11.42
C TYR A 273 -6.61 7.84 -10.98
N TYR A 274 -6.30 9.08 -10.61
CA TYR A 274 -5.05 9.42 -9.96
C TYR A 274 -4.90 8.58 -8.69
N TYR A 275 -3.65 8.32 -8.31
CA TYR A 275 -3.39 7.69 -7.03
C TYR A 275 -3.98 8.54 -5.92
N GLU A 276 -4.81 7.93 -5.07
CA GLU A 276 -5.49 8.61 -3.95
C GLU A 276 -6.40 9.80 -4.36
N GLU A 277 -6.96 9.78 -5.57
CA GLU A 277 -7.83 10.85 -6.12
C GLU A 277 -9.11 11.11 -5.30
N ILE A 278 -9.72 10.06 -4.77
CA ILE A 278 -11.02 10.14 -4.08
C ILE A 278 -10.81 10.09 -2.57
N SER A 279 -11.22 11.16 -1.89
CA SER A 279 -11.23 11.25 -0.42
C SER A 279 -12.63 11.00 0.12
N ALA A 280 -12.82 9.89 0.83
CA ALA A 280 -14.11 9.43 1.31
C ALA A 280 -14.16 9.34 2.84
N LYS A 281 -15.31 9.70 3.41
CA LYS A 281 -15.65 9.43 4.82
C LYS A 281 -16.26 8.03 4.97
N HIS A 282 -17.13 7.67 4.01
CA HIS A 282 -17.74 6.35 3.88
C HIS A 282 -17.50 5.83 2.48
N PHE A 283 -17.16 4.56 2.35
CA PHE A 283 -17.02 3.95 1.03
C PHE A 283 -17.39 2.47 1.02
N THR A 284 -17.74 1.99 -0.16
CA THR A 284 -17.73 0.58 -0.53
C THR A 284 -17.03 0.47 -1.88
N LEU A 285 -16.04 -0.39 -1.98
CA LEU A 285 -15.26 -0.67 -3.18
C LEU A 285 -15.39 -2.15 -3.52
N LEU A 286 -16.02 -2.43 -4.66
CA LEU A 286 -16.03 -3.76 -5.26
C LEU A 286 -15.02 -3.77 -6.39
N GLY A 287 -14.10 -4.73 -6.38
CA GLY A 287 -13.10 -4.90 -7.41
C GLY A 287 -12.90 -6.36 -7.79
N GLY A 288 -12.41 -6.58 -9.00
CA GLY A 288 -12.03 -7.91 -9.42
C GLY A 288 -11.11 -7.91 -10.63
N SER A 289 -10.39 -9.01 -10.79
CA SER A 289 -9.51 -9.25 -11.92
C SER A 289 -9.67 -10.67 -12.44
N TYR A 290 -9.64 -10.80 -13.76
CA TYR A 290 -9.58 -12.06 -14.46
C TYR A 290 -8.26 -12.14 -15.22
N ILE A 291 -7.45 -13.16 -14.92
CA ILE A 291 -6.11 -13.33 -15.45
C ILE A 291 -6.05 -14.65 -16.21
N VAL A 292 -5.54 -14.61 -17.44
CA VAL A 292 -5.43 -15.79 -18.30
C VAL A 292 -4.00 -15.98 -18.80
N PRO A 293 -3.52 -17.22 -18.90
CA PRO A 293 -2.26 -17.50 -19.58
C PRO A 293 -2.34 -17.17 -21.07
N LEU A 294 -1.26 -16.59 -21.61
CA LEU A 294 -1.07 -16.34 -23.05
C LEU A 294 -0.02 -17.28 -23.65
N SER A 295 0.96 -17.71 -22.86
CA SER A 295 2.03 -18.59 -23.31
C SER A 295 1.65 -20.06 -23.25
N HIS A 296 2.28 -20.89 -24.08
CA HIS A 296 2.06 -22.34 -24.11
C HIS A 296 2.42 -23.04 -22.78
N ASP A 297 3.43 -22.53 -22.07
CA ASP A 297 3.79 -22.99 -20.72
C ASP A 297 2.83 -22.53 -19.62
N LYS A 298 1.81 -21.74 -20.01
CA LYS A 298 0.75 -21.16 -19.18
C LYS A 298 1.21 -20.29 -18.02
N LYS A 299 2.46 -19.89 -17.96
CA LYS A 299 3.05 -19.22 -16.79
C LYS A 299 3.80 -17.96 -17.14
N THR A 300 4.54 -17.97 -18.26
CA THR A 300 5.46 -16.90 -18.63
C THR A 300 4.73 -15.63 -19.01
N TRP A 301 3.73 -15.72 -19.89
CA TRP A 301 2.91 -14.57 -20.28
C TRP A 301 1.49 -14.73 -19.80
N THR A 302 0.94 -13.68 -19.21
CA THR A 302 -0.47 -13.62 -18.81
C THR A 302 -1.11 -12.31 -19.23
N ALA A 303 -2.34 -12.34 -19.69
CA ALA A 303 -3.20 -11.17 -19.82
C ALA A 303 -4.09 -11.05 -18.59
N SER A 304 -4.50 -9.84 -18.27
CA SER A 304 -5.44 -9.56 -17.20
C SER A 304 -6.45 -8.51 -17.63
N ALA A 305 -7.70 -8.68 -17.20
CA ALA A 305 -8.72 -7.65 -17.22
C ALA A 305 -9.14 -7.36 -15.77
N THR A 306 -9.24 -6.09 -15.41
CA THR A 306 -9.60 -5.63 -14.06
C THR A 306 -10.78 -4.67 -14.17
N ALA A 307 -11.68 -4.71 -13.19
CA ALA A 307 -12.74 -3.73 -13.03
C ALA A 307 -12.92 -3.43 -11.55
N SER A 308 -13.25 -2.19 -11.23
CA SER A 308 -13.57 -1.77 -9.87
C SER A 308 -14.60 -0.65 -9.87
N THR A 309 -15.54 -0.70 -8.92
CA THR A 309 -16.56 0.32 -8.70
C THR A 309 -16.56 0.71 -7.23
N ALA A 310 -16.41 1.99 -6.97
CA ALA A 310 -16.53 2.59 -5.65
C ALA A 310 -17.86 3.34 -5.53
N TRP A 311 -18.53 3.20 -4.39
CA TRP A 311 -19.60 4.07 -3.92
C TRP A 311 -19.09 4.83 -2.71
N VAL A 312 -19.21 6.16 -2.73
CA VAL A 312 -18.55 7.02 -1.74
C VAL A 312 -19.49 8.12 -1.23
N ASP A 313 -19.35 8.40 0.06
CA ASP A 313 -19.69 9.70 0.63
C ASP A 313 -18.37 10.42 0.91
N TYR A 314 -18.17 11.57 0.26
CA TYR A 314 -16.91 12.30 0.31
C TYR A 314 -16.60 12.83 1.71
N ALA A 315 -15.31 12.97 2.00
CA ALA A 315 -14.88 13.83 3.08
C ALA A 315 -15.23 15.31 2.75
N PRO A 316 -15.51 16.16 3.76
CA PRO A 316 -15.90 17.56 3.51
C PRO A 316 -14.88 18.30 2.64
N GLY A 317 -15.36 18.97 1.59
CA GLY A 317 -14.53 19.73 0.65
C GLY A 317 -13.92 18.90 -0.48
N PHE A 318 -14.23 17.60 -0.57
CA PHE A 318 -13.81 16.71 -1.66
C PHE A 318 -14.94 16.28 -2.57
N GLU A 319 -16.09 16.94 -2.49
CA GLU A 319 -17.26 16.60 -3.26
C GLU A 319 -16.98 16.70 -4.76
N GLN A 320 -17.26 15.60 -5.46
CA GLN A 320 -17.20 15.54 -6.92
C GLN A 320 -18.57 15.20 -7.50
N ARG A 321 -18.68 15.27 -8.83
CA ARG A 321 -19.92 14.96 -9.53
C ARG A 321 -20.26 13.47 -9.37
N GLY A 322 -21.38 13.19 -8.72
CA GLY A 322 -21.86 11.82 -8.48
C GLY A 322 -21.17 11.15 -7.29
N ARG A 323 -21.68 9.97 -6.90
CA ARG A 323 -21.17 9.19 -5.75
C ARG A 323 -20.66 7.80 -6.13
N SER A 324 -20.66 7.48 -7.44
CA SER A 324 -20.20 6.21 -7.97
C SER A 324 -19.05 6.43 -8.93
N HIS A 325 -17.94 5.74 -8.72
CA HIS A 325 -16.75 5.83 -9.53
C HIS A 325 -16.36 4.46 -10.05
N THR A 326 -16.38 4.28 -11.37
CA THR A 326 -16.00 3.01 -12.00
C THR A 326 -14.71 3.16 -12.77
N GLY A 327 -13.82 2.18 -12.63
CA GLY A 327 -12.58 2.03 -13.37
C GLY A 327 -12.46 0.64 -13.96
N VAL A 328 -11.98 0.55 -15.19
CA VAL A 328 -11.66 -0.72 -15.88
C VAL A 328 -10.22 -0.70 -16.34
N GLY A 329 -9.60 -1.86 -16.48
CA GLY A 329 -8.22 -1.95 -16.92
C GLY A 329 -7.90 -3.24 -17.63
N LEU A 330 -6.84 -3.18 -18.44
CA LEU A 330 -6.24 -4.33 -19.11
C LEU A 330 -4.75 -4.33 -18.79
N GLY A 331 -4.16 -5.51 -18.67
CA GLY A 331 -2.75 -5.63 -18.38
C GLY A 331 -2.14 -6.89 -18.97
N ALA A 332 -0.81 -6.87 -19.08
CA ALA A 332 0.01 -8.00 -19.45
C ALA A 332 1.11 -8.17 -18.41
N ALA A 333 1.47 -9.43 -18.15
CA ALA A 333 2.57 -9.76 -17.27
C ALA A 333 3.53 -10.70 -17.94
N TYR A 334 4.80 -10.53 -17.60
CA TYR A 334 5.86 -11.48 -17.85
C TYR A 334 6.38 -12.04 -16.52
N LEU A 335 6.53 -13.35 -16.42
CA LEU A 335 7.20 -14.05 -15.34
C LEU A 335 8.38 -14.83 -15.94
N SER A 336 9.59 -14.57 -15.45
CA SER A 336 10.78 -15.29 -15.88
C SER A 336 10.66 -16.81 -15.66
N PRO A 337 11.30 -17.65 -16.50
CA PRO A 337 11.25 -19.11 -16.35
C PRO A 337 11.70 -19.62 -14.97
N GLY A 338 12.76 -19.02 -14.40
CA GLY A 338 13.23 -19.30 -13.04
C GLY A 338 12.38 -18.65 -11.93
N ARG A 339 11.35 -17.89 -12.30
CA ARG A 339 10.45 -17.13 -11.41
C ARG A 339 11.17 -16.16 -10.46
N ALA A 340 12.39 -15.78 -10.83
CA ALA A 340 13.25 -14.87 -10.09
C ALA A 340 12.82 -13.41 -10.29
N TRP A 341 12.21 -13.08 -11.41
CA TRP A 341 11.64 -11.76 -11.63
C TRP A 341 10.36 -11.79 -12.46
N GLN A 342 9.57 -10.73 -12.30
CA GLN A 342 8.33 -10.51 -13.03
C GLN A 342 8.12 -9.03 -13.32
N VAL A 343 7.45 -8.76 -14.44
CA VAL A 343 7.05 -7.42 -14.87
C VAL A 343 5.55 -7.45 -15.14
N LEU A 344 4.82 -6.45 -14.66
CA LEU A 344 3.41 -6.25 -14.95
C LEU A 344 3.22 -4.86 -15.54
N ALA A 345 2.58 -4.77 -16.70
CA ALA A 345 2.18 -3.51 -17.32
C ALA A 345 0.66 -3.48 -17.43
N GLY A 346 0.06 -2.33 -17.11
CA GLY A 346 -1.38 -2.16 -17.10
C GLY A 346 -1.80 -0.81 -17.64
N TYR A 347 -2.96 -0.77 -18.27
CA TYR A 347 -3.67 0.43 -18.66
C TYR A 347 -5.02 0.45 -17.95
N GLY A 348 -5.39 1.60 -17.38
CA GLY A 348 -6.64 1.83 -16.70
C GLY A 348 -7.43 2.98 -17.32
N TYR A 349 -8.74 2.82 -17.39
CA TYR A 349 -9.71 3.82 -17.82
C TYR A 349 -10.78 4.04 -16.75
N GLY A 350 -10.86 5.27 -16.25
CA GLY A 350 -11.79 5.71 -15.21
C GLY A 350 -13.01 6.32 -15.88
N ILE A 351 -14.11 5.57 -15.94
CA ILE A 351 -15.32 5.92 -16.70
C ILE A 351 -15.93 7.24 -16.21
N ASN A 352 -15.90 7.46 -14.90
CA ASN A 352 -16.49 8.61 -14.23
C ASN A 352 -15.43 9.56 -13.66
N ALA A 353 -14.15 9.33 -13.94
CA ALA A 353 -13.07 10.16 -13.40
C ALA A 353 -13.19 11.59 -13.94
N ALA A 354 -13.30 12.57 -13.05
CA ALA A 354 -13.48 13.96 -13.44
C ALA A 354 -12.19 14.52 -14.05
N ARG A 355 -12.25 15.10 -15.24
CA ARG A 355 -11.13 15.79 -15.88
C ARG A 355 -11.62 17.13 -16.42
N GLY A 356 -10.69 18.01 -16.79
CA GLY A 356 -11.03 19.36 -17.28
C GLY A 356 -11.91 19.37 -18.53
N HIS A 357 -11.98 18.27 -19.29
CA HIS A 357 -12.75 18.13 -20.53
C HIS A 357 -14.01 17.23 -20.36
N GLY A 358 -14.35 16.83 -19.13
CA GLY A 358 -15.48 15.93 -18.86
C GLY A 358 -15.08 14.71 -18.05
N ASN A 359 -15.81 13.62 -18.20
CA ASN A 359 -15.50 12.35 -17.53
C ASN A 359 -14.60 11.49 -18.42
N GLY A 360 -13.65 10.79 -17.81
CA GLY A 360 -12.74 9.89 -18.52
C GLY A 360 -11.31 10.10 -18.04
N GLY A 361 -10.76 9.15 -17.30
CA GLY A 361 -9.40 9.20 -16.80
C GLY A 361 -8.56 8.08 -17.38
N HIS A 362 -7.29 8.35 -17.68
CA HIS A 362 -6.38 7.39 -18.28
C HIS A 362 -5.14 7.23 -17.41
N THR A 363 -4.76 5.99 -17.09
CA THR A 363 -3.55 5.69 -16.31
C THR A 363 -2.75 4.56 -16.94
N LEU A 364 -1.43 4.66 -16.88
CA LEU A 364 -0.51 3.54 -17.13
C LEU A 364 0.16 3.13 -15.82
N GLY A 365 0.25 1.82 -15.61
CA GLY A 365 0.98 1.22 -14.50
C GLY A 365 2.10 0.31 -15.00
N LEU A 366 3.26 0.36 -14.36
CA LEU A 366 4.33 -0.63 -14.53
C LEU A 366 4.82 -1.07 -13.15
N LEU A 367 4.95 -2.38 -12.96
CA LEU A 367 5.45 -3.00 -11.75
C LEU A 367 6.56 -3.97 -12.11
N VAL A 368 7.62 -3.97 -11.30
CA VAL A 368 8.73 -4.91 -11.42
C VAL A 368 8.98 -5.50 -10.04
N GLN A 369 9.13 -6.81 -9.97
CA GLN A 369 9.56 -7.49 -8.75
C GLN A 369 10.68 -8.46 -9.08
N PHE A 370 11.75 -8.43 -8.28
CA PHE A 370 12.85 -9.38 -8.29
C PHE A 370 12.91 -10.10 -6.94
N ASP A 371 13.10 -11.41 -6.98
CA ASP A 371 13.21 -12.32 -5.84
C ASP A 371 14.63 -12.88 -5.80
N PHE A 372 15.42 -12.39 -4.86
CA PHE A 372 16.83 -12.75 -4.71
C PHE A 372 17.02 -14.21 -4.29
N GLN A 373 16.05 -14.80 -3.59
CA GLN A 373 16.15 -16.19 -3.16
C GLN A 373 15.98 -17.14 -4.33
N ARG A 374 15.04 -16.84 -5.22
CA ARG A 374 14.83 -17.63 -6.44
C ARG A 374 15.94 -17.45 -7.47
N ALA A 375 16.60 -16.30 -7.46
CA ALA A 375 17.76 -16.04 -8.30
C ALA A 375 19.06 -16.71 -7.80
N ASP A 376 19.04 -17.30 -6.60
CA ASP A 376 20.23 -17.78 -5.87
C ASP A 376 21.35 -16.71 -5.78
N VAL A 377 20.95 -15.43 -5.65
CA VAL A 377 21.88 -14.31 -5.51
C VAL A 377 21.97 -13.95 -4.02
N PRO A 378 23.10 -14.20 -3.35
CA PRO A 378 23.24 -13.88 -1.93
C PRO A 378 23.40 -12.36 -1.75
N PHE A 379 22.29 -11.63 -1.62
CA PHE A 379 22.34 -10.17 -1.43
C PHE A 379 22.59 -9.77 0.03
N PHE A 380 22.00 -10.49 0.99
CA PHE A 380 22.18 -10.23 2.42
C PHE A 380 22.07 -11.54 3.23
N HIS A 381 23.14 -11.88 3.95
CA HIS A 381 23.13 -12.94 4.96
C HIS A 381 23.69 -12.34 6.26
N PRO A 382 23.01 -12.45 7.41
CA PRO A 382 23.48 -11.86 8.66
C PRO A 382 24.86 -12.38 9.11
N THR A 383 25.24 -13.57 8.65
CA THR A 383 26.54 -14.20 8.91
C THR A 383 27.60 -13.99 7.80
N LEU A 384 27.23 -13.40 6.66
CA LEU A 384 28.12 -13.18 5.50
C LEU A 384 27.84 -11.81 4.84
N PRO A 385 28.24 -10.69 5.46
CA PRO A 385 28.07 -9.38 4.87
C PRO A 385 28.93 -9.25 3.58
N ASN A 386 28.39 -8.60 2.54
CA ASN A 386 29.10 -8.05 1.37
C ASN A 386 29.42 -8.95 0.14
N ARG A 387 28.86 -10.15 -0.05
CA ARG A 387 29.04 -10.86 -1.34
C ARG A 387 28.13 -10.35 -2.47
N GLY A 388 26.88 -10.00 -2.19
CA GLY A 388 25.90 -9.67 -3.24
C GLY A 388 26.08 -8.32 -3.93
N LEU A 389 26.37 -7.25 -3.18
CA LEU A 389 26.58 -5.91 -3.76
C LEU A 389 27.80 -5.90 -4.70
N ASN A 390 28.87 -6.62 -4.32
CA ASN A 390 30.07 -6.80 -5.14
C ASN A 390 29.80 -7.60 -6.42
N HIS A 391 28.82 -8.52 -6.41
CA HIS A 391 28.47 -9.31 -7.59
C HIS A 391 27.61 -8.50 -8.58
N LEU A 392 26.68 -7.68 -8.07
CA LEU A 392 25.82 -6.78 -8.85
C LEU A 392 26.61 -5.63 -9.49
N LEU A 393 27.59 -5.05 -8.78
CA LEU A 393 28.39 -3.93 -9.27
C LEU A 393 29.54 -4.34 -10.21
N ARG A 394 29.96 -5.61 -10.21
CA ARG A 394 31.09 -6.07 -11.04
C ARG A 394 30.70 -6.60 -12.42
N GLY A 395 29.41 -6.61 -12.77
CA GLY A 395 28.95 -6.89 -14.14
C GLY A 395 29.54 -8.15 -14.76
N LYS A 396 29.90 -9.17 -13.95
CA LYS A 396 30.35 -10.44 -14.50
C LYS A 396 29.12 -11.17 -15.03
N GLY A 397 29.09 -11.32 -16.35
CA GLY A 397 28.03 -11.90 -17.15
C GLY A 397 27.65 -13.34 -16.76
N PRO A 398 26.73 -13.94 -17.53
CA PRO A 398 25.67 -14.82 -17.04
C PRO A 398 26.19 -16.17 -16.55
N LEU A 399 25.40 -16.75 -15.64
CA LEU A 399 25.40 -18.19 -15.33
C LEU A 399 25.03 -19.01 -16.57
#